data_AF-A0A1X7JPJ5-F1
#
_entry.id   AF-A0A1X7JPJ5-F1
#
_cell.length_a   1.000
_cell.length_b   1.000
_cell.length_c   1.000
_cell.angle_alpha   90.00
_cell.angle_beta   90.00
_cell.angle_gamma   90.00
#
_symmetry.space_group_name_H-M   'P 1'
#
loop_
_entity.id
_entity.type
_entity.pdbx_description
1 polymer ?
#
loop_
_entity_poly.entity_id
_entity_poly.type
_entity_poly.pdbx_seq_one_letter_code
_entity_poly.pdbx_strand_id
1 'polypeptide(L)'
;MQSISRYRSGPFELHRIYSLDYLKLALAVLVAFAHTYWLQTNMTPGLFMIGNGLMRVMVPTFCIIAGYFLYSAVERGKGRKWLYRVGMLYLFWMAVYLPFWLNEVHGPVSLIKTLAWGYFHLWFMAGILVAGMVVLLVCSFARRIAPAREYRLLMAAAAICAVIGVTLQYIALSGIAQIGVKKFSNGLFMCFPFVAIGCLCGRRVARLGMQGLPPRWLVLALTGVGAALLMAEAWFVQAWRSDQVMLDIPVTSYIAAPALFLAVLGTAMPRPPIRLDPISAMIYFMHVLALHLAHALGVQGLAGLMAFAVGLPALAALVLRRLPIRGFEKGGRPEQGEHVHANPAP
;
A
#
# COMPACT_ATOMS: atom_id res chain seq x y z
N MET A 1 -44.88 -10.54 -15.76
CA MET A 1 -44.31 -9.17 -15.76
C MET A 1 -43.54 -8.98 -14.47
N GLN A 2 -42.23 -8.74 -14.58
CA GLN A 2 -41.23 -8.86 -13.52
C GLN A 2 -41.36 -7.76 -12.44
N SER A 3 -41.45 -8.16 -11.18
CA SER A 3 -41.10 -7.30 -10.04
C SER A 3 -39.65 -7.64 -9.66
N ILE A 4 -38.70 -6.85 -10.19
CA ILE A 4 -37.31 -6.88 -9.76
C ILE A 4 -37.26 -6.17 -8.40
N SER A 5 -37.32 -6.96 -7.33
CA SER A 5 -37.03 -6.53 -5.97
C SER A 5 -35.60 -5.97 -5.93
N ARG A 6 -35.49 -4.67 -5.72
CA ARG A 6 -34.22 -3.99 -5.44
C ARG A 6 -33.74 -4.46 -4.07
N TYR A 7 -32.77 -5.38 -4.06
CA TYR A 7 -31.96 -5.66 -2.88
C TYR A 7 -31.22 -4.38 -2.48
N ARG A 8 -31.79 -3.60 -1.56
CA ARG A 8 -31.07 -2.52 -0.86
C ARG A 8 -30.05 -3.18 0.06
N SER A 9 -28.83 -3.36 -0.44
CA SER A 9 -27.67 -3.57 0.40
C SER A 9 -27.55 -2.40 1.38
N GLY A 10 -27.64 -2.67 2.68
CA GLY A 10 -27.37 -1.69 3.73
C GLY A 10 -25.95 -1.09 3.57
N PRO A 11 -25.64 0.02 4.27
CA PRO A 11 -24.32 0.63 4.19
C PRO A 11 -23.26 -0.43 4.54
N PHE A 12 -22.32 -0.64 3.62
CA PHE A 12 -21.15 -1.50 3.83
C PHE A 12 -20.29 -0.88 4.94
N GLU A 13 -20.60 -1.23 6.19
CA GLU A 13 -19.81 -0.96 7.39
C GLU A 13 -18.59 -1.88 7.35
N LEU A 14 -17.47 -1.33 6.90
CA LEU A 14 -16.19 -2.03 6.98
C LEU A 14 -15.75 -2.08 8.45
N HIS A 15 -16.16 -3.16 9.13
CA HIS A 15 -15.57 -3.52 10.41
C HIS A 15 -14.05 -3.62 10.26
N ARG A 16 -13.35 -3.22 11.31
CA ARG A 16 -11.90 -3.24 11.33
C ARG A 16 -11.37 -4.66 11.12
N ILE A 17 -10.52 -4.84 10.12
CA ILE A 17 -9.96 -6.13 9.75
C ILE A 17 -8.57 -6.26 10.37
N TYR A 18 -8.47 -7.00 11.48
CA TYR A 18 -7.22 -7.11 12.25
C TYR A 18 -6.09 -7.75 11.45
N SER A 19 -6.38 -8.70 10.56
CA SER A 19 -5.36 -9.33 9.72
C SER A 19 -4.63 -8.32 8.83
N LEU A 20 -5.35 -7.33 8.29
CA LEU A 20 -4.74 -6.24 7.52
C LEU A 20 -3.91 -5.31 8.40
N ASP A 21 -4.21 -5.16 9.68
CA ASP A 21 -3.42 -4.35 10.60
C ASP A 21 -2.06 -5.00 10.89
N TYR A 22 -2.04 -6.33 11.07
CA TYR A 22 -0.78 -7.10 11.17
C TYR A 22 0.03 -7.02 9.88
N LEU A 23 -0.61 -7.17 8.72
CA LEU A 23 0.06 -7.06 7.43
C LEU A 23 0.69 -5.68 7.24
N LYS A 24 -0.04 -4.59 7.48
CA LYS A 24 0.51 -3.22 7.39
C LYS A 24 1.71 -3.03 8.31
N LEU A 25 1.67 -3.57 9.53
CA LEU A 25 2.80 -3.49 10.45
C LEU A 25 4.01 -4.26 9.90
N ALA A 26 3.83 -5.50 9.45
CA ALA A 26 4.88 -6.31 8.87
C ALA A 26 5.51 -5.62 7.64
N LEU A 27 4.67 -5.10 6.73
CA LEU A 27 5.14 -4.36 5.56
C LEU A 27 5.89 -3.07 5.96
N ALA A 28 5.44 -2.34 6.98
CA ALA A 28 6.12 -1.12 7.44
C ALA A 28 7.51 -1.43 8.04
N VAL A 29 7.64 -2.53 8.78
CA VAL A 29 8.94 -3.01 9.29
C VAL A 29 9.87 -3.40 8.14
N LEU A 30 9.36 -4.11 7.13
CA LEU A 30 10.14 -4.47 5.95
C LEU A 30 10.55 -3.24 5.12
N VAL A 31 9.69 -2.23 5.00
CA VAL A 31 10.04 -0.95 4.34
C VAL A 31 11.16 -0.24 5.10
N ALA A 32 11.08 -0.20 6.44
CA ALA A 32 12.14 0.37 7.27
C ALA A 32 13.47 -0.37 7.07
N PHE A 33 13.45 -1.70 7.04
CA PHE A 33 14.62 -2.53 6.73
C PHE A 33 15.19 -2.22 5.33
N ALA A 34 14.33 -2.08 4.32
CA ALA A 34 14.71 -1.76 2.94
C ALA A 34 15.44 -0.43 2.79
N HIS A 35 15.31 0.49 3.75
CA HIS A 35 15.93 1.80 3.73
C HIS A 35 17.13 1.92 4.69
N THR A 36 17.52 0.83 5.35
CA THR A 36 18.75 0.81 6.13
C THR A 36 19.96 0.91 5.20
N TYR A 37 20.93 1.76 5.55
CA TYR A 37 22.21 1.83 4.84
C TYR A 37 22.92 0.47 4.85
N TRP A 38 22.75 -0.33 5.91
CA TRP A 38 23.29 -1.68 6.02
C TRP A 38 22.90 -2.58 4.84
N LEU A 39 21.63 -2.56 4.42
CA LEU A 39 21.18 -3.38 3.29
C LEU A 39 21.83 -2.91 1.98
N GLN A 40 22.07 -1.61 1.83
CA GLN A 40 22.69 -1.03 0.64
C GLN A 40 24.18 -1.36 0.56
N THR A 41 24.91 -1.37 1.67
CA THR A 41 26.36 -1.63 1.69
C THR A 41 26.74 -3.11 1.75
N ASN A 42 25.84 -3.98 2.20
CA ASN A 42 26.09 -5.41 2.30
C ASN A 42 25.39 -6.19 1.18
N MET A 43 25.19 -5.57 0.02
CA MET A 43 24.47 -6.20 -1.09
C MET A 43 25.20 -7.48 -1.54
N THR A 44 24.50 -8.61 -1.44
CA THR A 44 24.93 -9.91 -1.98
C THR A 44 23.91 -10.39 -2.99
N PRO A 45 24.21 -11.39 -3.83
CA PRO A 45 23.24 -11.89 -4.79
C PRO A 45 21.92 -12.35 -4.15
N GLY A 46 22.00 -13.02 -2.99
CA GLY A 46 20.82 -13.42 -2.22
C GLY A 46 20.03 -12.23 -1.66
N LEU A 47 20.72 -11.22 -1.13
CA LEU A 47 20.06 -10.00 -0.62
C LEU A 47 19.44 -9.18 -1.75
N PHE A 48 20.02 -9.20 -2.95
CA PHE A 48 19.40 -8.61 -4.14
C PHE A 48 18.08 -9.31 -4.48
N MET A 49 18.03 -10.64 -4.49
CA MET A 49 16.80 -11.39 -4.76
C MET A 49 15.71 -11.10 -3.72
N ILE A 50 16.10 -10.95 -2.45
CA ILE A 50 15.16 -10.59 -1.38
C ILE A 50 14.68 -9.14 -1.57
N GLY A 51 15.59 -8.19 -1.74
CA GLY A 51 15.30 -6.76 -1.83
C GLY A 51 14.58 -6.34 -3.12
N ASN A 52 15.07 -6.79 -4.28
CA ASN A 52 14.50 -6.52 -5.60
C ASN A 52 13.44 -7.54 -6.04
N GLY A 53 13.28 -8.66 -5.33
CA GLY A 53 12.19 -9.62 -5.55
C GLY A 53 11.12 -9.51 -4.47
N LEU A 54 11.28 -10.26 -3.37
CA LEU A 54 10.25 -10.42 -2.34
C LEU A 54 9.77 -9.08 -1.75
N MET A 55 10.71 -8.19 -1.40
CA MET A 55 10.39 -6.91 -0.77
C MET A 55 9.69 -5.95 -1.74
N ARG A 56 9.77 -6.15 -3.06
CA ARG A 56 9.03 -5.32 -4.03
C ARG A 56 7.53 -5.55 -4.02
N VAL A 57 7.05 -6.54 -3.27
CA VAL A 57 5.60 -6.73 -3.00
C VAL A 57 5.03 -5.67 -2.04
N MET A 58 5.88 -4.97 -1.26
CA MET A 58 5.43 -4.11 -0.16
C MET A 58 4.56 -2.95 -0.64
N VAL A 59 5.06 -2.15 -1.58
CA VAL A 59 4.35 -0.97 -2.08
C VAL A 59 3.08 -1.36 -2.85
N PRO A 60 3.11 -2.31 -3.80
CA PRO A 60 1.89 -2.85 -4.43
C PRO A 60 0.83 -3.31 -3.42
N THR A 61 1.24 -3.99 -2.34
CA THR A 61 0.29 -4.46 -1.32
C THR A 61 -0.33 -3.30 -0.55
N PHE A 62 0.46 -2.28 -0.17
CA PHE A 62 -0.10 -1.06 0.42
C PHE A 62 -1.06 -0.33 -0.52
N CYS A 63 -0.77 -0.28 -1.83
CA CYS A 63 -1.69 0.26 -2.85
C CYS A 63 -3.02 -0.51 -2.88
N ILE A 64 -2.98 -1.85 -2.88
CA ILE A 64 -4.19 -2.68 -2.87
C ILE A 64 -5.01 -2.42 -1.61
N ILE A 65 -4.36 -2.36 -0.44
CA ILE A 65 -5.03 -2.04 0.82
C ILE A 65 -5.68 -0.65 0.76
N ALA A 66 -4.97 0.36 0.24
CA ALA A 66 -5.51 1.71 0.08
C ALA A 66 -6.73 1.74 -0.85
N GLY A 67 -6.66 1.04 -1.99
CA GLY A 67 -7.77 0.88 -2.93
C GLY A 67 -8.98 0.17 -2.33
N TYR A 68 -8.75 -0.88 -1.55
CA TYR A 68 -9.81 -1.61 -0.86
C TYR A 68 -10.62 -0.70 0.09
N PHE A 69 -9.94 0.13 0.88
CA PHE A 69 -10.61 1.11 1.74
C PHE A 69 -11.17 2.31 0.97
N LEU A 70 -10.54 2.71 -0.14
CA LEU A 70 -11.04 3.75 -1.03
C LEU A 70 -12.42 3.38 -1.59
N TYR A 71 -12.62 2.13 -2.01
CA TYR A 71 -13.92 1.65 -2.48
C TYR A 71 -15.05 1.93 -1.46
N SER A 72 -14.83 1.57 -0.19
CA SER A 72 -15.80 1.85 0.87
C SER A 72 -16.01 3.34 1.15
N ALA A 73 -14.98 4.16 0.97
CA ALA A 73 -15.13 5.61 1.06
C ALA A 73 -15.99 6.14 -0.10
N VAL A 74 -15.81 5.62 -1.31
CA VAL A 74 -16.57 6.01 -2.52
C VAL A 74 -18.05 5.63 -2.40
N GLU A 75 -18.36 4.39 -2.01
CA GLU A 75 -19.75 3.93 -1.81
C GLU A 75 -20.50 4.76 -0.77
N ARG A 76 -19.78 5.28 0.24
CA ARG A 76 -20.34 6.18 1.27
C ARG A 76 -20.38 7.65 0.86
N GLY A 77 -20.09 8.00 -0.41
CA GLY A 77 -20.01 9.38 -0.88
C GLY A 77 -18.85 10.20 -0.30
N LYS A 78 -17.88 9.55 0.36
CA LYS A 78 -16.76 10.16 1.10
C LYS A 78 -15.43 10.09 0.33
N GLY A 79 -15.43 9.76 -0.97
CA GLY A 79 -14.21 9.66 -1.79
C GLY A 79 -13.37 10.94 -1.82
N ARG A 80 -14.01 12.11 -1.98
CA ARG A 80 -13.32 13.43 -1.92
C ARG A 80 -12.72 13.71 -0.53
N LYS A 81 -13.44 13.34 0.53
CA LYS A 81 -12.96 13.46 1.92
C LYS A 81 -11.76 12.54 2.18
N TRP A 82 -11.73 11.36 1.57
CA TRP A 82 -10.57 10.47 1.61
C TRP A 82 -9.35 11.13 0.92
N LEU A 83 -9.52 11.68 -0.29
CA LEU A 83 -8.43 12.41 -0.97
C LEU A 83 -7.90 13.58 -0.14
N TYR A 84 -8.80 14.38 0.44
CA TYR A 84 -8.40 15.50 1.30
C TYR A 84 -7.57 15.02 2.49
N ARG A 85 -7.98 13.95 3.17
CA ARG A 85 -7.21 13.39 4.30
C ARG A 85 -5.84 12.90 3.89
N VAL A 86 -5.75 12.18 2.77
CA VAL A 86 -4.48 11.68 2.20
C VAL A 86 -3.58 12.87 1.82
N GLY A 87 -4.14 13.89 1.17
CA GLY A 87 -3.42 15.11 0.79
C GLY A 87 -2.93 15.93 1.99
N MET A 88 -3.76 16.11 3.02
CA MET A 88 -3.35 16.80 4.25
C MET A 88 -2.25 16.03 4.99
N LEU A 89 -2.36 14.70 5.05
CA LEU A 89 -1.32 13.87 5.65
C LEU A 89 0.00 13.96 4.87
N TYR A 90 -0.08 13.96 3.53
CA TYR A 90 1.08 14.17 2.67
C TYR A 90 1.75 15.53 2.92
N LEU A 91 0.99 16.62 2.89
CA LEU A 91 1.52 17.96 3.09
C LEU A 91 2.10 18.15 4.49
N PHE A 92 1.47 17.58 5.51
CA PHE A 92 2.00 17.56 6.86
C PHE A 92 3.39 16.93 6.91
N TRP A 93 3.56 15.74 6.31
CA TRP A 93 4.87 15.08 6.30
C TRP A 93 5.88 15.77 5.38
N MET A 94 5.46 16.35 4.25
CA MET A 94 6.35 17.20 3.45
C MET A 94 6.87 18.40 4.27
N ALA A 95 6.04 19.00 5.12
CA ALA A 95 6.46 20.07 6.03
C ALA A 95 7.41 19.57 7.12
N VAL A 96 7.17 18.40 7.72
CA VAL A 96 8.08 17.79 8.70
C VAL A 96 9.46 17.51 8.09
N TYR A 97 9.50 17.07 6.84
CA TYR A 97 10.76 16.80 6.13
C TYR A 97 11.39 18.03 5.47
N LEU A 98 10.80 19.23 5.63
CA LEU A 98 11.28 20.48 5.01
C LEU A 98 12.79 20.72 5.18
N PRO A 99 13.39 20.54 6.37
CA PRO A 99 14.84 20.77 6.54
C PRO A 99 15.73 19.90 5.65
N PHE A 100 15.24 18.74 5.20
CA PHE A 100 16.02 17.79 4.41
C PHE A 100 15.92 18.02 2.89
N TRP A 101 14.80 18.54 2.40
CA TRP A 101 14.59 18.73 0.96
C TRP A 101 14.66 20.18 0.51
N LEU A 102 14.70 21.15 1.42
CA LEU A 102 14.79 22.57 1.07
C LEU A 102 16.06 22.88 0.26
N ASN A 103 17.17 22.20 0.57
CA ASN A 103 18.44 22.37 -0.14
C ASN A 103 18.40 21.88 -1.60
N GLU A 104 17.43 21.01 -1.94
CA GLU A 104 17.21 20.48 -3.28
C GLU A 104 16.35 21.41 -4.16
N VAL A 105 15.91 22.55 -3.62
CA VAL A 105 15.04 23.52 -4.30
C VAL A 105 15.83 24.73 -4.76
N HIS A 106 16.07 24.80 -6.07
CA HIS A 106 16.79 25.90 -6.73
C HIS A 106 15.86 26.90 -7.43
N GLY A 107 14.54 26.86 -7.16
CA GLY A 107 13.55 27.77 -7.74
C GLY A 107 12.13 27.21 -7.76
N PRO A 108 11.13 27.99 -8.23
CA PRO A 108 9.71 27.63 -8.15
C PRO A 108 9.36 26.35 -8.93
N VAL A 109 10.02 26.10 -10.07
CA VAL A 109 9.83 24.88 -10.86
C VAL A 109 10.32 23.64 -10.09
N SER A 110 11.48 23.73 -9.43
CA SER A 110 12.01 22.63 -8.62
C SER A 110 11.15 22.37 -7.39
N LEU A 111 10.61 23.42 -6.75
CA LEU A 111 9.65 23.30 -5.65
C LEU A 111 8.40 22.53 -6.08
N ILE A 112 7.78 22.92 -7.19
CA ILE A 112 6.60 22.25 -7.73
C ILE A 112 6.91 20.78 -8.05
N LYS A 113 8.07 20.49 -8.64
CA LYS A 113 8.51 19.12 -8.90
C LYS A 113 8.66 18.33 -7.59
N THR A 114 9.33 18.87 -6.58
CA THR A 114 9.52 18.19 -5.28
C THR A 114 8.18 17.92 -4.59
N LEU A 115 7.25 18.89 -4.61
CA LEU A 115 5.91 18.72 -4.07
C LEU A 115 5.05 17.74 -4.87
N ALA A 116 5.23 17.63 -6.19
CA ALA A 116 4.48 16.70 -7.03
C ALA A 116 4.98 15.26 -6.92
N TRP A 117 6.31 15.07 -6.86
CA TRP A 117 6.93 13.75 -6.82
C TRP A 117 7.08 13.17 -5.42
N GLY A 118 7.07 14.02 -4.39
CA GLY A 118 7.36 13.64 -3.02
C GLY A 118 8.85 13.51 -2.74
N TYR A 119 9.23 13.84 -1.51
CA TYR A 119 10.59 13.64 -1.02
C TYR A 119 10.81 12.19 -0.59
N PHE A 120 11.83 11.55 -1.17
CA PHE A 120 12.27 10.19 -0.82
C PHE A 120 11.07 9.23 -0.70
N HIS A 121 10.87 8.52 0.43
CA HIS A 121 9.76 7.58 0.65
C HIS A 121 8.35 8.21 0.62
N LEU A 122 8.22 9.54 0.74
CA LEU A 122 6.92 10.21 0.65
C LEU A 122 6.33 10.18 -0.76
N TRP A 123 7.12 9.79 -1.77
CA TRP A 123 6.66 9.58 -3.14
C TRP A 123 5.45 8.64 -3.22
N PHE A 124 5.40 7.63 -2.36
CA PHE A 124 4.30 6.69 -2.30
C PHE A 124 2.98 7.37 -1.91
N MET A 125 3.02 8.35 -1.00
CA MET A 125 1.82 9.07 -0.59
C MET A 125 1.28 9.95 -1.72
N ALA A 126 2.18 10.65 -2.44
CA ALA A 126 1.83 11.34 -3.67
C ALA A 126 1.27 10.38 -4.72
N GLY A 127 1.87 9.18 -4.83
CA GLY A 127 1.43 8.11 -5.71
C GLY A 127 0.01 7.63 -5.41
N ILE A 128 -0.31 7.35 -4.14
CA ILE A 128 -1.66 6.96 -3.68
C ILE A 128 -2.67 8.09 -3.90
N LEU A 129 -2.28 9.35 -3.69
CA LEU A 129 -3.13 10.50 -3.94
C LEU A 129 -3.53 10.58 -5.42
N VAL A 130 -2.54 10.49 -6.32
CA VAL A 130 -2.76 10.47 -7.78
C VAL A 130 -3.59 9.26 -8.18
N ALA A 131 -3.24 8.07 -7.69
CA ALA A 131 -3.96 6.84 -7.99
C ALA A 131 -5.43 6.91 -7.57
N GLY A 132 -5.70 7.38 -6.35
CA GLY A 132 -7.07 7.55 -5.86
C GLY A 132 -7.85 8.58 -6.67
N MET A 133 -7.20 9.69 -7.05
CA MET A 133 -7.81 10.69 -7.93
C MET A 133 -8.18 10.09 -9.30
N VAL A 134 -7.28 9.32 -9.91
CA VAL A 134 -7.53 8.64 -11.19
C VAL A 134 -8.67 7.64 -11.06
N VAL A 135 -8.74 6.84 -9.99
CA VAL A 135 -9.89 5.95 -9.72
C VAL A 135 -11.20 6.75 -9.67
N LEU A 136 -11.25 7.86 -8.94
CA LEU A 136 -12.46 8.68 -8.85
C LEU A 136 -12.87 9.26 -10.21
N LEU A 137 -11.90 9.74 -10.99
CA LEU A 137 -12.13 10.30 -12.32
C LEU A 137 -12.65 9.24 -13.28
N VAL A 138 -11.97 8.10 -13.38
CA VAL A 138 -12.38 6.98 -14.25
C VAL A 138 -13.75 6.47 -13.86
N CYS A 139 -14.01 6.23 -12.58
CA CYS A 139 -15.34 5.81 -12.10
C CYS A 139 -16.42 6.87 -12.40
N SER A 140 -16.14 8.16 -12.15
CA SER A 140 -17.09 9.23 -12.43
C SER A 140 -17.41 9.35 -13.93
N PHE A 141 -16.40 9.27 -14.78
CA PHE A 141 -16.54 9.31 -16.23
C PHE A 141 -17.29 8.08 -16.75
N ALA A 142 -16.90 6.90 -16.28
CA ALA A 142 -17.51 5.65 -16.70
C ALA A 142 -18.98 5.53 -16.26
N ARG A 143 -19.35 6.09 -15.10
CA ARG A 143 -20.77 6.21 -14.69
C ARG A 143 -21.58 7.15 -15.58
N ARG A 144 -20.98 8.15 -16.22
CA ARG A 144 -21.68 9.05 -17.16
C ARG A 144 -21.92 8.39 -18.51
N ILE A 145 -20.93 7.64 -19.01
CA ILE A 145 -21.00 7.05 -20.36
C ILE A 145 -21.68 5.69 -20.37
N ALA A 146 -21.28 4.80 -19.45
CA ALA A 146 -21.74 3.41 -19.44
C ALA A 146 -21.80 2.88 -17.99
N PRO A 147 -22.84 3.23 -17.21
CA PRO A 147 -22.98 2.81 -15.81
C PRO A 147 -22.80 1.29 -15.62
N ALA A 148 -23.33 0.48 -16.54
CA ALA A 148 -23.23 -0.97 -16.49
C ALA A 148 -21.80 -1.52 -16.70
N ARG A 149 -20.90 -0.72 -17.28
CA ARG A 149 -19.52 -1.09 -17.62
C ARG A 149 -18.45 -0.37 -16.80
N GLU A 150 -18.84 0.41 -15.77
CA GLU A 150 -17.94 1.22 -14.94
C GLU A 150 -16.66 0.48 -14.55
N TYR A 151 -16.82 -0.71 -13.98
CA TYR A 151 -15.70 -1.50 -13.45
C TYR A 151 -14.89 -2.22 -14.52
N ARG A 152 -15.46 -2.47 -15.70
CA ARG A 152 -14.71 -2.99 -16.85
C ARG A 152 -13.81 -1.91 -17.41
N LEU A 153 -14.29 -0.66 -17.44
CA LEU A 153 -13.48 0.49 -17.84
C LEU A 153 -12.37 0.78 -16.83
N LEU A 154 -12.65 0.69 -15.53
CA LEU A 154 -11.60 0.79 -14.50
C LEU A 154 -10.53 -0.29 -14.67
N MET A 155 -10.94 -1.54 -14.90
CA MET A 155 -10.03 -2.66 -15.12
C MET A 155 -9.20 -2.49 -16.40
N ALA A 156 -9.82 -2.06 -17.50
CA ALA A 156 -9.12 -1.80 -18.76
C ALA A 156 -8.09 -0.66 -18.61
N ALA A 157 -8.48 0.45 -17.98
CA ALA A 157 -7.57 1.57 -17.71
C ALA A 157 -6.38 1.13 -16.83
N ALA A 158 -6.65 0.37 -15.78
CA ALA A 158 -5.62 -0.19 -14.90
C ALA A 158 -4.67 -1.14 -15.65
N ALA A 159 -5.20 -2.03 -16.49
CA ALA A 159 -4.40 -2.96 -17.30
C ALA A 159 -3.52 -2.21 -18.31
N ILE A 160 -4.05 -1.20 -19.01
CA ILE A 160 -3.28 -0.38 -19.94
C ILE A 160 -2.15 0.35 -19.20
N CYS A 161 -2.45 0.99 -18.06
CA CYS A 161 -1.43 1.68 -17.29
C CYS A 161 -0.36 0.72 -16.75
N ALA A 162 -0.76 -0.47 -16.31
CA ALA A 162 0.16 -1.52 -15.85
C ALA A 162 1.11 -1.99 -16.95
N VAL A 163 0.57 -2.28 -18.14
CA VAL A 163 1.37 -2.70 -19.30
C VAL A 163 2.34 -1.61 -19.70
N ILE A 164 1.89 -0.34 -19.76
CA ILE A 164 2.77 0.80 -20.05
C ILE A 164 3.89 0.91 -19.00
N GLY A 165 3.57 0.86 -17.71
CA GLY A 165 4.55 0.98 -16.63
C GLY A 165 5.62 -0.11 -16.67
N VAL A 166 5.19 -1.37 -16.83
CA VAL A 166 6.08 -2.53 -17.01
C VAL A 166 6.94 -2.35 -18.25
N THR A 167 6.34 -2.00 -19.39
CA THR A 167 7.06 -1.87 -20.66
C THR A 167 8.14 -0.80 -20.56
N LEU A 168 7.81 0.37 -20.02
CA LEU A 168 8.77 1.46 -19.81
C LEU A 168 9.94 1.05 -18.90
N GLN A 169 9.67 0.30 -17.84
CA GLN A 169 10.72 -0.22 -16.97
C GLN A 169 11.63 -1.20 -17.70
N TYR A 170 11.09 -2.14 -18.48
CA TYR A 170 11.91 -3.13 -19.20
C TYR A 170 12.70 -2.51 -20.35
N ILE A 171 12.18 -1.45 -20.98
CA ILE A 171 12.96 -0.63 -21.93
C ILE A 171 14.08 0.12 -21.21
N ALA A 172 13.83 0.65 -20.02
CA ALA A 172 14.86 1.29 -19.20
C ALA A 172 15.94 0.26 -18.80
N LEU A 173 15.50 -0.92 -18.33
CA LEU A 173 16.37 -2.02 -17.94
C LEU A 173 17.14 -2.57 -19.12
N SER A 174 16.60 -2.64 -20.34
CA SER A 174 17.34 -3.11 -21.52
C SER A 174 18.42 -2.13 -21.98
N GLY A 175 18.38 -0.88 -21.51
CA GLY A 175 19.33 0.17 -21.86
C GLY A 175 19.13 0.72 -23.28
N ILE A 176 18.06 0.30 -23.97
CA ILE A 176 17.69 0.83 -25.29
C ILE A 176 17.34 2.32 -25.19
N ALA A 177 16.71 2.74 -24.09
CA ALA A 177 16.41 4.14 -23.83
C ALA A 177 16.65 4.51 -22.37
N GLN A 178 17.24 5.68 -22.14
CA GLN A 178 17.45 6.26 -20.81
C GLN A 178 16.14 6.86 -20.28
N ILE A 179 15.28 6.01 -19.72
CA ILE A 179 14.00 6.39 -19.13
C ILE A 179 14.20 6.53 -17.61
N GLY A 180 14.12 7.77 -17.11
CA GLY A 180 14.22 8.02 -15.67
C GLY A 180 13.12 7.32 -14.86
N VAL A 181 13.47 6.77 -13.70
CA VAL A 181 12.60 5.95 -12.83
C VAL A 181 11.24 6.59 -12.56
N LYS A 182 11.19 7.90 -12.33
CA LYS A 182 9.96 8.66 -12.06
C LYS A 182 8.92 8.60 -13.19
N LYS A 183 9.34 8.25 -14.42
CA LYS A 183 8.44 8.13 -15.59
C LYS A 183 7.56 6.88 -15.54
N PHE A 184 8.01 5.81 -14.89
CA PHE A 184 7.24 4.56 -14.74
C PHE A 184 6.88 4.25 -13.28
N SER A 185 7.77 4.53 -12.34
CA SER A 185 7.51 4.39 -10.90
C SER A 185 6.81 5.64 -10.36
N ASN A 186 5.50 5.74 -10.62
CA ASN A 186 4.68 6.88 -10.19
C ASN A 186 3.23 6.48 -9.88
N GLY A 187 2.45 7.49 -9.46
CA GLY A 187 1.05 7.31 -9.09
C GLY A 187 0.17 6.70 -10.19
N LEU A 188 0.47 6.95 -11.46
CA LEU A 188 -0.36 6.52 -12.59
C LEU A 188 0.02 5.14 -13.13
N PHE A 189 1.30 4.88 -13.36
CA PHE A 189 1.73 3.62 -13.98
C PHE A 189 2.05 2.51 -12.97
N MET A 190 2.31 2.88 -11.72
CA MET A 190 2.63 1.93 -10.65
C MET A 190 1.52 1.86 -9.62
N CYS A 191 1.16 2.95 -8.95
CA CYS A 191 0.19 2.88 -7.85
C CYS A 191 -1.24 2.62 -8.33
N PHE A 192 -1.69 3.31 -9.38
CA PHE A 192 -3.07 3.25 -9.86
C PHE A 192 -3.53 1.82 -10.22
N PRO A 193 -2.77 1.00 -10.96
CA PRO A 193 -3.17 -0.39 -11.21
C PRO A 193 -3.45 -1.19 -9.94
N PHE A 194 -2.57 -1.09 -8.93
CA PHE A 194 -2.73 -1.80 -7.66
C PHE A 194 -3.86 -1.22 -6.79
N VAL A 195 -4.04 0.10 -6.75
CA VAL A 195 -5.20 0.73 -6.09
C VAL A 195 -6.50 0.29 -6.77
N ALA A 196 -6.54 0.22 -8.09
CA ALA A 196 -7.70 -0.27 -8.83
C ALA A 196 -8.03 -1.73 -8.51
N ILE A 197 -7.01 -2.61 -8.41
CA ILE A 197 -7.18 -4.00 -7.95
C ILE A 197 -7.82 -4.02 -6.55
N GLY A 198 -7.31 -3.20 -5.63
CA GLY A 198 -7.90 -3.04 -4.29
C GLY A 198 -9.38 -2.65 -4.34
N CYS A 199 -9.73 -1.67 -5.17
CA CYS A 199 -11.13 -1.25 -5.35
C CYS A 199 -12.02 -2.38 -5.89
N LEU A 200 -11.52 -3.17 -6.86
CA LEU A 200 -12.23 -4.31 -7.42
C LEU A 200 -12.44 -5.42 -6.39
N CYS A 201 -11.43 -5.68 -5.53
CA CYS A 201 -11.56 -6.58 -4.39
C CYS A 201 -12.62 -6.09 -3.40
N GLY A 202 -12.59 -4.79 -3.04
CA GLY A 202 -13.57 -4.17 -2.14
C GLY A 202 -15.00 -4.35 -2.64
N ARG A 203 -15.22 -4.10 -3.93
CA ARG A 203 -16.51 -4.32 -4.59
C ARG A 203 -16.96 -5.77 -4.57
N ARG A 204 -16.04 -6.71 -4.84
CA ARG A 204 -16.36 -8.14 -4.84
C ARG A 204 -16.83 -8.59 -3.46
N VAL A 205 -16.11 -8.19 -2.40
CA VAL A 205 -16.47 -8.47 -1.01
C VAL A 205 -17.80 -7.79 -0.63
N ALA A 206 -18.04 -6.57 -1.06
CA ALA A 206 -19.31 -5.89 -0.78
C ALA A 206 -20.53 -6.55 -1.42
N ARG A 207 -20.36 -7.22 -2.57
CA ARG A 207 -21.46 -7.90 -3.29
C ARG A 207 -21.69 -9.34 -2.87
N LEU A 208 -20.60 -10.08 -2.64
CA LEU A 208 -20.63 -11.53 -2.45
C LEU A 208 -20.22 -11.94 -1.03
N GLY A 209 -19.92 -10.97 -0.16
CA GLY A 209 -19.32 -11.23 1.15
C GLY A 209 -17.92 -11.81 1.06
N MET A 210 -17.39 -12.23 2.20
CA MET A 210 -16.10 -12.93 2.30
C MET A 210 -16.11 -14.30 1.63
N GLN A 211 -17.30 -14.91 1.46
CA GLN A 211 -17.48 -16.19 0.77
C GLN A 211 -17.25 -16.08 -0.75
N GLY A 212 -17.38 -14.88 -1.33
CA GLY A 212 -17.11 -14.63 -2.73
C GLY A 212 -15.62 -14.56 -3.11
N LEU A 213 -14.72 -14.68 -2.13
CA LEU A 213 -13.28 -14.77 -2.36
C LEU A 213 -12.93 -16.13 -2.99
N PRO A 214 -11.83 -16.22 -3.75
CA PRO A 214 -11.35 -17.50 -4.27
C PRO A 214 -11.07 -18.51 -3.13
N PRO A 215 -11.12 -19.82 -3.39
CA PRO A 215 -10.91 -20.83 -2.35
C PRO A 215 -9.52 -20.67 -1.73
N ARG A 216 -9.43 -20.89 -0.41
CA ARG A 216 -8.23 -20.58 0.39
C ARG A 216 -6.97 -21.26 -0.12
N TRP A 217 -7.05 -22.52 -0.52
CA TRP A 217 -5.90 -23.28 -1.04
C TRP A 217 -5.32 -22.62 -2.30
N LEU A 218 -6.18 -22.12 -3.19
CA LEU A 218 -5.74 -21.46 -4.43
C LEU A 218 -5.04 -20.13 -4.11
N VAL A 219 -5.57 -19.36 -3.16
CA VAL A 219 -4.97 -18.10 -2.74
C VAL A 219 -3.60 -18.33 -2.09
N LEU A 220 -3.46 -19.36 -1.25
CA LEU A 220 -2.18 -19.72 -0.64
C LEU A 220 -1.18 -20.24 -1.69
N ALA A 221 -1.63 -21.07 -2.63
CA ALA A 221 -0.80 -21.54 -3.74
C ALA A 221 -0.32 -20.35 -4.60
N LEU A 222 -1.20 -19.42 -4.95
CA LEU A 222 -0.84 -18.21 -5.70
C LEU A 222 0.10 -17.30 -4.91
N THR A 223 0.01 -17.27 -3.58
CA THR A 223 0.94 -16.50 -2.74
C THR A 223 2.33 -17.13 -2.78
N GLY A 224 2.43 -18.46 -2.65
CA GLY A 224 3.69 -19.20 -2.75
C GLY A 224 4.32 -19.10 -4.15
N VAL A 225 3.52 -19.33 -5.20
CA VAL A 225 3.95 -19.18 -6.60
C VAL A 225 4.35 -17.74 -6.89
N GLY A 226 3.58 -16.75 -6.44
CA GLY A 226 3.92 -15.33 -6.60
C GLY A 226 5.23 -14.95 -5.93
N ALA A 227 5.51 -15.46 -4.72
CA ALA A 227 6.79 -15.26 -4.05
C ALA A 227 7.96 -15.91 -4.80
N ALA A 228 7.79 -17.15 -5.28
CA ALA A 228 8.79 -17.84 -6.09
C ALA A 228 9.06 -17.10 -7.41
N LEU A 229 8.01 -16.61 -8.07
CA LEU A 229 8.11 -15.83 -9.31
C LEU A 229 8.83 -14.50 -9.09
N LEU A 230 8.58 -13.79 -7.99
CA LEU A 230 9.33 -12.57 -7.63
C LEU A 230 10.82 -12.85 -7.45
N MET A 231 11.16 -13.96 -6.79
CA MET A 231 12.56 -14.37 -6.64
C MET A 231 13.19 -14.75 -7.97
N ALA A 232 12.48 -15.50 -8.82
CA ALA A 232 12.96 -15.91 -10.13
C ALA A 232 13.16 -14.70 -11.08
N GLU A 233 12.23 -13.74 -11.07
CA GLU A 233 12.34 -12.51 -11.85
C GLU A 233 13.54 -11.67 -11.40
N ALA A 234 13.73 -11.50 -10.08
CA ALA A 234 14.88 -10.78 -9.55
C ALA A 234 16.20 -11.49 -9.88
N TRP A 235 16.26 -12.82 -9.78
CA TRP A 235 17.42 -13.61 -10.19
C TRP A 235 17.73 -13.46 -11.68
N PHE A 236 16.71 -13.51 -12.54
CA PHE A 236 16.89 -13.31 -13.98
C PHE A 236 17.42 -11.92 -14.31
N VAL A 237 16.86 -10.87 -13.70
CA VAL A 237 17.33 -9.48 -13.88
C VAL A 237 18.77 -9.32 -13.40
N GLN A 238 19.11 -9.92 -12.25
CA GLN A 238 20.47 -9.93 -11.75
C GLN A 238 21.44 -10.61 -12.71
N ALA A 239 21.09 -11.80 -13.21
CA ALA A 239 21.91 -12.54 -14.17
C ALA A 239 22.06 -11.78 -15.50
N TRP A 240 21.04 -11.04 -15.91
CA TRP A 240 21.05 -10.27 -17.15
C TRP A 240 21.85 -8.95 -17.04
N ARG A 241 21.80 -8.25 -15.89
CA ARG A 241 22.35 -6.89 -15.77
C ARG A 241 23.42 -6.67 -14.71
N SER A 242 23.35 -7.37 -13.58
CA SER A 242 24.11 -7.19 -12.32
C SER A 242 23.20 -6.87 -11.13
N ASP A 243 23.79 -6.82 -9.94
CA ASP A 243 23.15 -6.43 -8.69
C ASP A 243 23.04 -4.90 -8.50
N GLN A 244 23.49 -4.11 -9.46
CA GLN A 244 23.48 -2.64 -9.41
C GLN A 244 22.20 -2.00 -9.99
N VAL A 245 21.30 -2.80 -10.57
CA VAL A 245 20.03 -2.31 -11.12
C VAL A 245 18.89 -2.46 -10.12
N MET A 246 17.90 -1.57 -10.20
CA MET A 246 16.70 -1.66 -9.37
C MET A 246 15.50 -2.14 -10.19
N LEU A 247 14.73 -3.06 -9.61
CA LEU A 247 13.47 -3.55 -10.17
C LEU A 247 12.30 -2.93 -9.40
N ASP A 248 11.69 -1.86 -9.91
CA ASP A 248 10.66 -1.11 -9.17
C ASP A 248 9.25 -1.70 -9.28
N ILE A 249 8.91 -2.23 -10.45
CA ILE A 249 7.63 -2.81 -10.83
C ILE A 249 7.89 -4.21 -11.40
N PRO A 250 8.24 -5.20 -10.57
CA PRO A 250 8.33 -6.57 -11.06
C PRO A 250 6.99 -6.98 -11.69
N VAL A 251 7.00 -7.61 -12.87
CA VAL A 251 5.78 -8.10 -13.53
C VAL A 251 5.05 -9.09 -12.63
N THR A 252 5.81 -9.93 -11.93
CA THR A 252 5.27 -10.96 -11.05
C THR A 252 4.60 -10.38 -9.80
N SER A 253 4.83 -9.09 -9.49
CA SER A 253 4.12 -8.40 -8.40
C SER A 253 2.61 -8.28 -8.65
N TYR A 254 2.15 -8.30 -9.91
CA TYR A 254 0.72 -8.35 -10.27
C TYR A 254 0.04 -9.67 -9.90
N ILE A 255 0.82 -10.72 -9.60
CA ILE A 255 0.31 -11.98 -9.05
C ILE A 255 0.54 -12.00 -7.54
N ALA A 256 1.76 -11.71 -7.10
CA ALA A 256 2.17 -11.85 -5.71
C ALA A 256 1.42 -10.90 -4.76
N ALA A 257 1.29 -9.62 -5.10
CA ALA A 257 0.67 -8.65 -4.20
C ALA A 257 -0.84 -8.86 -4.01
N PRO A 258 -1.64 -9.09 -5.08
CA PRO A 258 -3.05 -9.45 -4.91
C PRO A 258 -3.23 -10.78 -4.17
N ALA A 259 -2.41 -11.79 -4.44
CA ALA A 259 -2.48 -13.07 -3.74
C ALA A 259 -2.20 -12.92 -2.23
N LEU A 260 -1.12 -12.22 -1.86
CA LEU A 260 -0.78 -11.92 -0.47
C LEU A 260 -1.92 -11.16 0.23
N PHE A 261 -2.46 -10.11 -0.41
CA PHE A 261 -3.57 -9.35 0.13
C PHE A 261 -4.79 -10.23 0.38
N LEU A 262 -5.18 -11.05 -0.59
CA LEU A 262 -6.32 -11.96 -0.47
C LEU A 262 -6.10 -13.04 0.60
N ALA A 263 -4.88 -13.56 0.73
CA ALA A 263 -4.52 -14.56 1.74
C ALA A 263 -4.73 -14.01 3.15
N VAL A 264 -4.28 -12.78 3.39
CA VAL A 264 -4.44 -12.09 4.68
C VAL A 264 -5.88 -11.66 4.90
N LEU A 265 -6.55 -11.11 3.88
CA LEU A 265 -7.95 -10.67 3.97
C LEU A 265 -8.86 -11.84 4.37
N GLY A 266 -8.67 -13.02 3.77
CA GLY A 266 -9.43 -14.23 4.08
C GLY A 266 -9.03 -14.94 5.37
N THR A 267 -8.10 -14.39 6.16
CA THR A 267 -7.64 -14.98 7.42
C THR A 267 -8.21 -14.19 8.61
N ALA A 268 -8.95 -14.89 9.47
CA ALA A 268 -9.38 -14.34 10.75
C ALA A 268 -8.18 -14.30 11.71
N MET A 269 -7.89 -13.13 12.27
CA MET A 269 -6.83 -12.93 13.26
C MET A 269 -7.43 -12.34 14.55
N PRO A 270 -6.88 -12.71 15.72
CA PRO A 270 -7.34 -12.17 16.99
C PRO A 270 -7.10 -10.66 17.05
N ARG A 271 -7.97 -9.97 17.81
CA ARG A 271 -7.83 -8.55 18.09
C ARG A 271 -6.47 -8.31 18.77
N PRO A 272 -5.60 -7.44 18.23
CA PRO A 272 -4.32 -7.15 18.87
C PRO A 272 -4.55 -6.41 20.20
N PRO A 273 -3.72 -6.68 21.22
CA PRO A 273 -3.85 -6.04 22.54
C PRO A 273 -3.64 -4.52 22.46
N ILE A 274 -2.86 -4.07 21.48
CA ILE A 274 -2.62 -2.67 21.14
C ILE A 274 -3.09 -2.40 19.72
N ARG A 275 -3.62 -1.20 19.44
CA ARG A 275 -3.91 -0.83 18.04
C ARG A 275 -2.62 -0.85 17.23
N LEU A 276 -2.60 -1.46 16.04
CA LEU A 276 -1.38 -1.54 15.22
C LEU A 276 -1.33 -0.44 14.14
N ASP A 277 -2.47 0.05 13.65
CA ASP A 277 -2.51 1.05 12.55
C ASP A 277 -1.68 2.30 12.84
N PRO A 278 -1.82 2.95 14.01
CA PRO A 278 -1.01 4.14 14.26
C PRO A 278 0.48 3.83 14.44
N ILE A 279 0.83 2.62 14.88
CA ILE A 279 2.23 2.19 15.00
C ILE A 279 2.81 1.97 13.60
N SER A 280 2.14 1.19 12.76
CA SER A 280 2.52 0.95 11.37
C SER A 280 2.64 2.25 10.58
N ALA A 281 1.68 3.16 10.71
CA ALA A 281 1.73 4.48 10.08
C ALA A 281 2.93 5.30 10.58
N MET A 282 3.21 5.30 11.88
CA MET A 282 4.33 6.07 12.41
C MET A 282 5.67 5.51 11.95
N ILE A 283 5.84 4.18 11.95
CA ILE A 283 7.02 3.51 11.37
C ILE A 283 7.19 3.95 9.90
N TYR A 284 6.12 3.85 9.11
CA TYR A 284 6.17 4.26 7.71
C TYR A 284 6.62 5.71 7.52
N PHE A 285 6.13 6.67 8.31
CA PHE A 285 6.48 8.07 8.09
C PHE A 285 7.80 8.49 8.71
N MET A 286 8.15 7.97 9.89
CA MET A 286 9.31 8.41 10.67
C MET A 286 10.57 7.58 10.47
N HIS A 287 10.52 6.40 9.84
CA HIS A 287 11.71 5.54 9.76
C HIS A 287 12.92 6.22 9.12
N VAL A 288 12.72 7.04 8.07
CA VAL A 288 13.83 7.77 7.41
C VAL A 288 14.41 8.83 8.35
N LEU A 289 13.57 9.60 9.04
CA LEU A 289 14.01 10.54 10.07
C LEU A 289 14.79 9.83 11.19
N ALA A 290 14.30 8.68 11.64
CA ALA A 290 14.95 7.88 12.68
C ALA A 290 16.29 7.31 12.21
N LEU A 291 16.41 6.95 10.92
CA LEU A 291 17.66 6.51 10.30
C LEU A 291 18.66 7.65 10.16
N HIS A 292 18.22 8.87 9.80
CA HIS A 292 19.09 10.05 9.83
C HIS A 292 19.63 10.32 11.23
N LEU A 293 18.78 10.19 12.26
CA LEU A 293 19.21 10.32 13.66
C LEU A 293 20.21 9.22 14.04
N ALA A 294 19.94 7.95 13.68
CA ALA A 294 20.85 6.85 13.92
C ALA A 294 22.22 7.09 13.28
N HIS A 295 22.24 7.61 12.05
CA HIS A 295 23.46 7.98 11.34
C HIS A 295 24.20 9.13 12.04
N ALA A 296 23.49 10.17 12.47
CA ALA A 296 24.08 11.30 13.21
C ALA A 296 24.69 10.85 14.56
N LEU A 297 24.16 9.79 15.17
CA LEU A 297 24.68 9.18 16.39
C LEU A 297 25.77 8.11 16.13
N GLY A 298 26.19 7.90 14.87
CA GLY A 298 27.22 6.94 14.50
C GLY A 298 26.78 5.47 14.56
N VAL A 299 25.47 5.18 14.61
CA VAL A 299 24.94 3.81 14.66
C VAL A 299 25.00 3.20 13.26
N GLN A 300 25.82 2.16 13.09
CA GLN A 300 25.99 1.47 11.80
C GLN A 300 25.48 0.02 11.80
N GLY A 301 25.37 -0.61 12.97
CA GLY A 301 24.92 -1.99 13.09
C GLY A 301 23.44 -2.17 12.76
N LEU A 302 23.09 -3.26 12.05
CA LEU A 302 21.71 -3.54 11.62
C LEU A 302 20.70 -3.52 12.77
N ALA A 303 21.04 -4.15 13.91
CA ALA A 303 20.16 -4.19 15.07
C ALA A 303 19.88 -2.78 15.63
N GLY A 304 20.90 -1.92 15.68
CA GLY A 304 20.77 -0.52 16.08
C GLY A 304 19.91 0.27 15.08
N LEU A 305 20.18 0.13 13.78
CA LEU A 305 19.39 0.78 12.72
C LEU A 305 17.92 0.38 12.78
N MET A 306 17.61 -0.90 12.98
CA MET A 306 16.23 -1.37 13.12
C MET A 306 15.58 -0.90 14.43
N ALA A 307 16.33 -0.84 15.54
CA ALA A 307 15.83 -0.29 16.79
C ALA A 307 15.43 1.19 16.65
N PHE A 308 16.21 1.98 15.90
CA PHE A 308 15.84 3.35 15.57
C PHE A 308 14.66 3.40 14.58
N ALA A 309 14.77 2.71 13.45
CA ALA A 309 13.79 2.80 12.36
C ALA A 309 12.40 2.27 12.73
N VAL A 310 12.31 1.32 13.65
CA VAL A 310 11.03 0.71 14.10
C VAL A 310 10.69 1.11 15.54
N GLY A 311 11.66 1.01 16.45
CA GLY A 311 11.44 1.23 17.88
C GLY A 311 11.09 2.68 18.20
N LEU A 312 11.84 3.66 17.68
CA LEU A 312 11.58 5.07 17.96
C LEU A 312 10.19 5.52 17.45
N PRO A 313 9.78 5.22 16.19
CA PRO A 313 8.42 5.51 15.74
C PRO A 313 7.33 4.77 16.51
N ALA A 314 7.57 3.50 16.90
CA ALA A 314 6.61 2.75 17.70
C ALA A 314 6.42 3.37 19.09
N LEU A 315 7.50 3.80 19.75
CA LEU A 315 7.45 4.53 21.01
C LEU A 315 6.70 5.86 20.85
N ALA A 316 7.01 6.64 19.81
CA ALA A 316 6.30 7.88 19.51
C ALA A 316 4.79 7.64 19.35
N ALA A 317 4.40 6.59 18.62
CA ALA A 317 2.99 6.22 18.47
C ALA A 317 2.30 5.80 19.79
N LEU A 318 3.04 5.20 20.73
CA LEU A 318 2.54 4.84 22.05
C LEU A 318 2.43 6.05 22.99
N VAL A 319 3.37 6.99 22.91
CA VAL A 319 3.35 8.23 23.70
C VAL A 319 2.22 9.15 23.23
N LEU A 320 2.07 9.34 21.91
CA LEU A 320 0.99 10.17 21.34
C LEU A 320 -0.41 9.64 21.68
N ARG A 321 -0.55 8.33 21.95
CA ARG A 321 -1.80 7.75 22.46
C ARG A 321 -2.13 8.12 23.90
N ARG A 322 -1.12 8.45 24.71
CA ARG A 322 -1.29 8.87 26.10
C ARG A 322 -1.63 10.36 26.20
N LEU A 323 -1.36 11.13 25.16
CA LEU A 323 -1.77 12.53 25.08
C LEU A 323 -3.27 12.61 24.76
N PRO A 324 -4.03 13.51 25.40
CA PRO A 324 -5.45 13.72 25.16
C PRO A 324 -5.68 14.47 23.84
N ILE A 325 -5.27 13.86 22.72
CA ILE A 325 -5.48 14.39 21.38
C ILE A 325 -6.67 13.64 20.77
N ARG A 326 -7.78 14.35 20.55
CA ARG A 326 -9.00 13.81 19.92
C ARG A 326 -8.64 13.12 18.59
N GLY A 327 -8.77 11.78 18.56
CA GLY A 327 -8.38 10.93 17.43
C GLY A 327 -7.58 9.68 17.84
N PHE A 328 -7.01 9.66 19.05
CA PHE A 328 -6.25 8.53 19.60
C PHE A 328 -6.88 7.89 20.85
N GLU A 329 -8.06 8.37 21.28
CA GLU A 329 -8.73 7.94 22.50
C GLU A 329 -9.05 6.42 22.50
N LYS A 330 -9.00 5.85 23.71
CA LYS A 330 -9.32 4.45 24.01
C LYS A 330 -10.71 4.10 23.47
N GLY A 331 -10.77 3.37 22.36
CA GLY A 331 -11.96 2.66 21.92
C GLY A 331 -12.26 1.51 22.90
N GLY A 332 -13.03 1.82 23.93
CA GLY A 332 -13.48 0.87 24.94
C GLY A 332 -14.75 1.35 25.64
N ARG A 333 -15.89 1.21 24.96
CA ARG A 333 -17.13 0.81 25.65
C ARG A 333 -17.40 -0.64 25.24
N PRO A 334 -17.56 -1.59 26.19
CA PRO A 334 -17.94 -2.95 25.85
C PRO A 334 -19.40 -2.94 25.39
N GLU A 335 -19.65 -3.37 24.16
CA GLU A 335 -21.00 -3.76 23.75
C GLU A 335 -21.32 -5.08 24.46
N GLN A 336 -22.09 -4.98 25.54
CA GLN A 336 -22.89 -6.09 26.03
C GLN A 336 -23.99 -6.38 25.00
N GLY A 337 -24.11 -7.63 24.58
CA GLY A 337 -25.13 -8.05 23.63
C GLY A 337 -24.91 -9.47 23.13
N GLU A 338 -24.65 -10.39 24.05
CA GLU A 338 -24.62 -11.83 23.78
C GLU A 338 -26.06 -12.31 23.59
N HIS A 339 -26.57 -12.28 22.35
CA HIS A 339 -27.82 -12.96 22.02
C HIS A 339 -27.52 -14.44 21.77
N VAL A 340 -27.73 -15.23 22.83
CA VAL A 340 -27.82 -16.68 22.81
C VAL A 340 -28.91 -17.11 21.84
N HIS A 341 -28.52 -17.90 20.83
CA HIS A 341 -29.44 -18.67 20.00
C HIS A 341 -30.13 -19.73 20.88
N ALA A 342 -31.41 -19.54 21.18
CA ALA A 342 -32.28 -20.62 21.63
C ALA A 342 -32.65 -21.47 20.42
N ASN A 343 -32.28 -22.74 20.48
CA ASN A 343 -32.61 -23.79 19.50
C ASN A 343 -34.08 -24.20 19.68
N PRO A 344 -34.90 -24.36 18.62
CA PRO A 344 -36.24 -24.91 18.76
C PRO A 344 -36.20 -26.42 18.49
N ALA A 345 -36.73 -27.21 19.41
CA ALA A 345 -37.22 -28.57 19.13
C ALA A 345 -38.11 -29.05 20.30
N PRO A 346 -39.05 -29.97 20.04
CA PRO A 346 -40.11 -29.98 19.03
C PRO A 346 -41.43 -29.41 19.57
#